data_AF-A0A1I4XYU9-F1
#
_entry.id   AF-A0A1I4XYU9-F1
#
_cell.length_a   1.000
_cell.length_b   1.000
_cell.length_c   1.000
_cell.angle_alpha   90.00
_cell.angle_beta   90.00
_cell.angle_gamma   90.00
#
_symmetry.space_group_name_H-M   'P 1'
#
loop_
_entity.id
_entity.type
_entity.pdbx_description
1 polymer ?
#
loop_
_entity_poly.entity_id
_entity_poly.type
_entity_poly.pdbx_seq_one_letter_code
_entity_poly.pdbx_strand_id
1 'polypeptide(L)'
;MISLESPHMGLNDPRAPATIQMWNTWNVSLTETPDHITRWVAEVARGAPSEKLKHVVFSCHGNASYLQMGQGIDRSHTNLFSRWAGKVEKIWFRACLVGFIRNPGAPITGDGNLFCSEIAKAAQCYVVVSTELQVEFSGRVLPYGQLDTFEGLVLSYGPSGDITWSYRYPSTYQRNPSNLRSWTRNPD
;
A
#
# COMPACT_ATOMS: atom_id res chain seq x y z
N MET A 1 -5.72 15.23 4.32
CA MET A 1 -4.27 15.06 4.52
C MET A 1 -4.03 14.28 5.80
N ILE A 2 -3.19 13.25 5.74
CA ILE A 2 -2.82 12.36 6.83
C ILE A 2 -1.34 12.62 7.14
N SER A 3 -1.03 13.13 8.33
CA SER A 3 0.35 13.35 8.78
C SER A 3 0.93 12.06 9.39
N LEU A 4 2.19 11.76 9.06
CA LEU A 4 2.88 10.54 9.48
C LEU A 4 3.96 10.83 10.52
N GLU A 5 4.07 9.97 11.53
CA GLU A 5 5.14 10.04 12.54
C GLU A 5 6.49 9.65 11.90
N SER A 6 7.56 10.39 12.21
CA SER A 6 8.92 10.04 11.78
C SER A 6 9.52 8.96 12.70
N PRO A 7 10.44 8.08 12.23
CA PRO A 7 10.97 7.98 10.87
C PRO A 7 10.03 7.25 9.90
N HIS A 8 9.82 7.85 8.73
CA HIS A 8 8.97 7.31 7.66
C HIS A 8 9.75 7.17 6.35
N MET A 9 9.45 6.11 5.60
CA MET A 9 10.02 5.85 4.27
C MET A 9 8.95 5.89 3.19
N GLY A 10 9.25 6.57 2.08
CA GLY A 10 8.41 6.62 0.89
C GLY A 10 9.04 5.90 -0.29
N LEU A 11 8.27 5.01 -0.93
CA LEU A 11 8.62 4.28 -2.14
C LEU A 11 7.79 4.84 -3.30
N ASN A 12 8.43 5.50 -4.26
CA ASN A 12 7.78 6.08 -5.43
C ASN A 12 8.07 5.23 -6.67
N ASP A 13 7.06 4.57 -7.21
CA ASP A 13 7.15 4.00 -8.56
C ASP A 13 7.00 5.12 -9.60
N PRO A 14 7.79 5.15 -10.70
CA PRO A 14 7.70 6.21 -11.71
C PRO A 14 6.36 6.25 -12.45
N ARG A 15 5.55 5.18 -12.35
CA ARG A 15 4.19 5.13 -12.90
C ARG A 15 3.15 5.66 -11.92
N ALA A 16 3.51 5.96 -10.67
CA ALA A 16 2.55 6.42 -9.67
C ALA A 16 1.92 7.77 -10.08
N PRO A 17 0.64 8.00 -9.77
CA PRO A 17 -0.02 9.26 -10.12
C PRO A 17 0.50 10.44 -9.28
N ALA A 18 1.11 10.19 -8.11
CA ALA A 18 1.68 11.23 -7.27
C ALA A 18 2.98 10.76 -6.62
N THR A 19 3.85 11.72 -6.30
CA THR A 19 5.12 11.50 -5.60
C THR A 19 4.97 11.87 -4.14
N ILE A 20 5.41 10.98 -3.24
CA ILE A 20 5.49 11.25 -1.81
C ILE A 20 6.89 11.69 -1.40
N GLN A 21 6.95 12.57 -0.40
CA GLN A 21 8.19 13.06 0.20
C GLN A 21 8.24 12.63 1.67
N MET A 22 9.27 11.90 2.04
CA MET A 22 9.42 11.24 3.33
C MET A 22 10.86 11.41 3.86
N TRP A 23 11.09 11.13 5.15
CA TRP A 23 12.39 11.20 5.81
C TRP A 23 13.46 10.40 5.06
N ASN A 24 13.09 9.20 4.60
CA ASN A 24 13.79 8.52 3.53
C ASN A 24 12.86 8.39 2.33
N THR A 25 13.29 8.82 1.16
CA THR A 25 12.51 8.71 -0.09
C THR A 25 13.31 7.99 -1.14
N TRP A 26 12.71 7.00 -1.78
CA TRP A 26 13.32 6.25 -2.86
C TRP A 26 12.42 6.24 -4.10
N ASN A 27 12.97 6.70 -5.22
CA ASN A 27 12.37 6.52 -6.54
C ASN A 27 12.77 5.13 -7.05
N VAL A 28 11.83 4.18 -6.95
CA VAL A 28 12.04 2.76 -7.24
C VAL A 28 12.06 2.58 -8.76
N SER A 29 13.16 2.06 -9.31
CA SER A 29 13.25 1.80 -10.74
C SER A 29 12.33 0.66 -11.18
N LEU A 30 11.95 0.63 -12.47
CA LEU A 30 11.12 -0.45 -13.02
C LEU A 30 11.79 -1.83 -12.99
N THR A 31 13.11 -1.87 -12.83
CA THR A 31 13.90 -3.09 -12.76
C THR A 31 14.06 -3.63 -11.34
N GLU A 32 13.63 -2.90 -10.31
CA GLU A 32 13.76 -3.36 -8.92
C GLU A 32 12.91 -4.58 -8.65
N THR A 33 13.55 -5.61 -8.09
CA THR A 33 12.86 -6.85 -7.69
C THR A 33 12.17 -6.66 -6.34
N PRO A 34 11.08 -7.40 -6.05
CA PRO A 34 10.46 -7.41 -4.73
C PRO A 34 11.43 -7.77 -3.60
N ASP A 35 12.38 -8.68 -3.87
CA ASP A 35 13.43 -9.05 -2.92
C ASP A 35 14.35 -7.87 -2.59
N HIS A 36 14.82 -7.15 -3.61
CA HIS A 36 15.67 -5.98 -3.38
C HIS A 36 14.92 -4.87 -2.66
N ILE A 37 13.67 -4.59 -3.04
CA ILE A 37 12.83 -3.57 -2.39
C ILE A 37 12.66 -3.90 -0.90
N THR A 38 12.28 -5.14 -0.57
CA THR A 38 12.06 -5.55 0.81
C THR A 38 13.35 -5.55 1.62
N ARG A 39 14.49 -5.98 1.04
CA ARG A 39 15.80 -5.86 1.69
C ARG A 39 16.20 -4.40 1.95
N TRP A 40 16.00 -3.52 0.98
CA TRP A 40 16.38 -2.11 1.10
C TRP A 40 15.56 -1.39 2.17
N VAL A 41 14.26 -1.65 2.27
CA VAL A 41 13.45 -1.10 3.37
C VAL A 41 13.97 -1.57 4.74
N ALA A 42 14.37 -2.83 4.87
CA ALA A 42 14.96 -3.34 6.12
C ALA A 42 16.31 -2.69 6.45
N GLU A 43 17.12 -2.37 5.42
CA GLU A 43 18.36 -1.61 5.55
C GLU A 43 18.10 -0.21 6.10
N VAL A 44 17.16 0.52 5.48
CA VAL A 44 16.78 1.86 5.89
C VAL A 44 16.24 1.86 7.32
N ALA A 45 15.42 0.86 7.69
CA ALA A 45 14.92 0.73 9.04
C ALA A 45 16.04 0.53 10.06
N ARG A 46 17.04 -0.31 9.76
CA ARG A 46 18.22 -0.48 10.63
C ARG A 46 19.00 0.82 10.83
N GLY A 47 19.07 1.67 9.81
CA GLY A 47 19.71 2.99 9.90
C GLY A 47 18.84 4.08 10.54
N ALA A 48 17.57 3.81 10.84
CA ALA A 48 16.65 4.79 11.42
C ALA A 48 16.87 4.94 12.94
N PRO A 49 16.47 6.08 13.54
CA PRO A 49 16.38 6.19 14.99
C PRO A 49 15.54 5.03 15.55
N SER A 50 16.02 4.36 16.60
CA SER A 50 15.45 3.13 17.19
C SER A 50 15.47 1.87 16.31
N GLU A 51 16.25 1.88 15.22
CA GLU A 51 16.37 0.75 14.27
C GLU A 51 15.02 0.30 13.67
N LYS A 52 14.06 1.22 13.61
CA LYS A 52 12.67 0.96 13.22
C LYS A 52 12.08 2.14 12.44
N LEU A 53 11.31 1.85 11.40
CA LEU A 53 10.43 2.79 10.71
C LEU A 53 9.04 2.78 11.34
N LYS A 54 8.50 3.96 11.60
CA LYS A 54 7.10 4.16 11.99
C LYS A 54 6.17 3.90 10.81
N HIS A 55 6.55 4.37 9.62
CA HIS A 55 5.74 4.20 8.42
C HIS A 55 6.57 3.84 7.20
N VAL A 56 6.06 2.90 6.40
CA VAL A 56 6.50 2.67 5.02
C VAL A 56 5.31 2.95 4.12
N VAL A 57 5.51 3.72 3.07
CA VAL A 57 4.44 4.12 2.15
C VAL A 57 4.81 3.70 0.75
N PHE A 58 3.93 2.96 0.09
CA PHE A 58 4.02 2.67 -1.34
C PHE A 58 3.16 3.66 -2.11
N SER A 59 3.77 4.49 -2.96
CA SER A 59 3.07 5.26 -3.98
C SER A 59 3.27 4.59 -5.33
N CYS A 60 2.22 3.91 -5.82
CA CYS A 60 2.23 3.20 -7.09
C CYS A 60 0.80 2.96 -7.60
N HIS A 61 0.67 2.40 -8.79
CA HIS A 61 -0.60 1.80 -9.20
C HIS A 61 -0.83 0.47 -8.49
N GLY A 62 -2.08 0.04 -8.45
CA GLY A 62 -2.47 -1.20 -7.83
C GLY A 62 -3.59 -1.90 -8.59
N ASN A 63 -3.77 -3.17 -8.23
CA ASN A 63 -4.93 -3.97 -8.59
C ASN A 63 -5.24 -4.91 -7.42
N ALA A 64 -6.33 -5.67 -7.52
CA ALA A 64 -6.70 -6.67 -6.52
C ALA A 64 -5.53 -7.62 -6.23
N SER A 65 -4.94 -7.52 -5.02
CA SER A 65 -3.78 -8.31 -4.61
C SER A 65 -2.52 -8.09 -5.47
N TYR A 66 -2.30 -6.86 -5.96
CA TYR A 66 -1.12 -6.51 -6.73
C TYR A 66 -0.70 -5.05 -6.54
N LEU A 67 0.60 -4.81 -6.34
CA LEU A 67 1.22 -3.49 -6.37
C LEU A 67 2.11 -3.39 -7.61
N GLN A 68 1.92 -2.35 -8.41
CA GLN A 68 2.77 -2.05 -9.56
C GLN A 68 4.00 -1.25 -9.10
N MET A 69 4.83 -1.87 -8.26
CA MET A 69 6.07 -1.29 -7.70
C MET A 69 7.28 -2.06 -8.25
N GLY A 70 8.17 -1.38 -8.96
CA GLY A 70 9.29 -2.02 -9.64
C GLY A 70 8.81 -3.08 -10.64
N GLN A 71 9.27 -4.33 -10.49
CA GLN A 71 8.79 -5.46 -11.30
C GLN A 71 7.37 -5.94 -10.92
N GLY A 72 6.82 -5.47 -9.81
CA GLY A 72 5.49 -5.84 -9.31
C GLY A 72 5.53 -6.77 -8.09
N ILE A 73 4.57 -6.61 -7.19
CA ILE A 73 4.47 -7.40 -5.95
C ILE A 73 3.07 -8.00 -5.87
N ASP A 74 2.98 -9.32 -5.71
CA ASP A 74 1.74 -10.10 -5.58
C ASP A 74 1.86 -11.13 -4.43
N ARG A 75 0.86 -12.02 -4.28
CA ARG A 75 0.84 -13.01 -3.18
C ARG A 75 2.06 -13.91 -3.11
N SER A 76 2.71 -14.23 -4.24
CA SER A 76 3.89 -15.09 -4.25
C SER A 76 5.10 -14.45 -3.55
N HIS A 77 5.05 -13.14 -3.31
CA HIS A 77 6.12 -12.34 -2.71
C HIS A 77 5.87 -11.97 -1.24
N THR A 78 4.72 -12.34 -0.66
CA THR A 78 4.30 -11.87 0.67
C THR A 78 5.25 -12.30 1.79
N ASN A 79 5.85 -13.48 1.66
CA ASN A 79 6.85 -14.00 2.60
C ASN A 79 8.11 -13.13 2.71
N LEU A 80 8.47 -12.37 1.67
CA LEU A 80 9.64 -11.48 1.67
C LEU A 80 9.51 -10.36 2.71
N PHE A 81 8.29 -10.00 3.08
CA PHE A 81 8.00 -8.98 4.10
C PHE A 81 8.34 -9.44 5.51
N SER A 82 8.62 -10.73 5.74
CA SER A 82 9.12 -11.25 7.04
C SER A 82 10.37 -10.53 7.54
N ARG A 83 11.16 -9.96 6.62
CA ARG A 83 12.35 -9.15 6.93
C ARG A 83 12.02 -7.86 7.68
N TRP A 84 10.75 -7.44 7.69
CA TRP A 84 10.29 -6.21 8.32
C TRP A 84 9.76 -6.42 9.73
N ALA A 85 9.68 -7.68 10.20
CA ALA A 85 9.27 -8.00 11.56
C ALA A 85 10.15 -7.28 12.58
N GLY A 86 9.51 -6.51 13.47
CA GLY A 86 10.19 -5.66 14.45
C GLY A 86 10.84 -4.39 13.88
N LYS A 87 10.83 -4.19 12.55
CA LYS A 87 11.49 -3.06 11.87
C LYS A 87 10.53 -2.03 11.28
N VAL A 88 9.29 -2.40 11.02
CA VAL A 88 8.27 -1.51 10.48
C VAL A 88 7.03 -1.57 11.36
N GLU A 89 6.46 -0.43 11.73
CA GLU A 89 5.24 -0.39 12.54
C GLU A 89 3.97 -0.41 11.68
N LYS A 90 3.96 0.31 10.57
CA LYS A 90 2.79 0.43 9.69
C LYS A 90 3.17 0.64 8.23
N ILE A 91 2.50 -0.09 7.34
CA ILE A 91 2.62 0.00 5.90
C ILE A 91 1.35 0.70 5.37
N TRP A 92 1.52 1.63 4.44
CA TRP A 92 0.44 2.29 3.73
C TRP A 92 0.54 1.99 2.24
N PHE A 93 -0.47 1.34 1.69
CA PHE A 93 -0.59 1.13 0.25
C PHE A 93 -1.42 2.26 -0.36
N ARG A 94 -0.74 3.31 -0.82
CA ARG A 94 -1.35 4.36 -1.64
C ARG A 94 -1.42 3.89 -3.09
N ALA A 95 -2.33 2.94 -3.34
CA ALA A 95 -2.51 2.28 -4.62
C ALA A 95 -3.97 1.83 -4.79
N CYS A 96 -4.42 1.73 -6.05
CA CYS A 96 -5.79 1.36 -6.38
C CYS A 96 -6.10 -0.09 -6.04
N LEU A 97 -7.28 -0.37 -5.48
CA LEU A 97 -7.89 -1.70 -5.41
C LEU A 97 -7.09 -2.81 -4.70
N VAL A 98 -6.01 -2.51 -4.01
CA VAL A 98 -5.10 -3.55 -3.48
C VAL A 98 -5.82 -4.46 -2.49
N GLY A 99 -6.69 -3.89 -1.64
CA GLY A 99 -7.52 -4.63 -0.69
C GLY A 99 -8.79 -5.23 -1.31
N PHE A 100 -9.05 -5.03 -2.60
CA PHE A 100 -10.26 -5.52 -3.24
C PHE A 100 -10.23 -7.04 -3.45
N ILE A 101 -11.36 -7.70 -3.20
CA ILE A 101 -11.56 -9.13 -3.48
C ILE A 101 -12.30 -9.27 -4.81
N ARG A 102 -11.55 -9.49 -5.88
CA ARG A 102 -12.07 -9.84 -7.21
C ARG A 102 -12.42 -11.32 -7.32
N ASN A 103 -11.51 -12.18 -6.89
CA ASN A 103 -11.60 -13.63 -6.99
C ASN A 103 -11.21 -14.20 -5.61
N PRO A 104 -12.18 -14.50 -4.73
CA PRO A 104 -11.89 -15.05 -3.40
C PRO A 104 -11.04 -16.33 -3.48
N GLY A 105 -10.02 -16.44 -2.65
CA GLY A 105 -9.12 -17.59 -2.59
C GLY A 105 -8.07 -17.66 -3.71
N ALA A 106 -8.02 -16.70 -4.64
CA ALA A 106 -7.12 -16.78 -5.79
C ALA A 106 -5.63 -16.79 -5.38
N PRO A 107 -4.80 -17.71 -5.93
CA PRO A 107 -3.48 -18.01 -5.38
C PRO A 107 -2.43 -16.90 -5.58
N ILE A 108 -2.58 -16.06 -6.59
CA ILE A 108 -1.58 -15.03 -6.95
C ILE A 108 -2.19 -13.63 -6.92
N THR A 109 -3.20 -13.38 -7.74
CA THR A 109 -3.91 -12.09 -7.82
C THR A 109 -5.42 -12.29 -7.73
N GLY A 110 -6.12 -11.29 -7.20
CA GLY A 110 -7.58 -11.28 -7.11
C GLY A 110 -8.15 -11.34 -5.71
N ASP A 111 -7.41 -11.82 -4.69
CA ASP A 111 -7.88 -11.79 -3.29
C ASP A 111 -7.04 -10.81 -2.46
N GLY A 112 -7.46 -9.54 -2.46
CA GLY A 112 -6.79 -8.48 -1.70
C GLY A 112 -6.77 -8.72 -0.19
N ASN A 113 -7.75 -9.45 0.35
CA ASN A 113 -7.82 -9.77 1.78
C ASN A 113 -6.71 -10.75 2.17
N LEU A 114 -6.53 -11.83 1.40
CA LEU A 114 -5.43 -12.77 1.62
C LEU A 114 -4.07 -12.08 1.45
N PHE A 115 -3.89 -11.30 0.38
CA PHE A 115 -2.64 -10.56 0.14
C PHE A 115 -2.27 -9.63 1.31
N CYS A 116 -3.21 -8.80 1.76
CA CYS A 116 -2.93 -7.84 2.83
C CYS A 116 -2.77 -8.54 4.20
N SER A 117 -3.58 -9.57 4.49
CA SER A 117 -3.42 -10.39 5.69
C SER A 117 -2.06 -11.09 5.72
N GLU A 118 -1.59 -11.62 4.60
CA GLU A 118 -0.31 -12.34 4.53
C GLU A 118 0.87 -11.40 4.74
N ILE A 119 0.84 -10.21 4.12
CA ILE A 119 1.86 -9.18 4.35
C ILE A 119 1.87 -8.74 5.81
N ALA A 120 0.71 -8.46 6.41
CA ALA A 120 0.64 -8.02 7.80
C ALA A 120 1.19 -9.08 8.77
N LYS A 121 0.86 -10.36 8.53
CA LYS A 121 1.40 -11.51 9.27
C LYS A 121 2.90 -11.65 9.08
N ALA A 122 3.39 -11.61 7.84
CA ALA A 122 4.82 -11.75 7.58
C ALA A 122 5.61 -10.60 8.23
N ALA A 123 5.19 -9.35 7.99
CA ALA A 123 5.85 -8.16 8.50
C ALA A 123 5.66 -7.92 10.00
N GLN A 124 4.72 -8.63 10.66
CA GLN A 124 4.33 -8.41 12.05
C GLN A 124 4.01 -6.92 12.34
N CYS A 125 3.27 -6.29 11.43
CA CYS A 125 2.97 -4.86 11.48
C CYS A 125 1.58 -4.54 10.91
N TYR A 126 1.15 -3.29 11.00
CA TYR A 126 -0.12 -2.86 10.43
C TYR A 126 -0.03 -2.64 8.92
N VAL A 127 -1.06 -2.99 8.17
CA VAL A 127 -1.17 -2.70 6.72
C VAL A 127 -2.45 -1.93 6.45
N VAL A 128 -2.34 -0.71 5.95
CA VAL A 128 -3.49 0.13 5.57
C VAL A 128 -3.64 0.19 4.06
N VAL A 129 -4.86 -0.06 3.57
CA VAL A 129 -5.12 -0.26 2.15
C VAL A 129 -6.55 0.13 1.76
N SER A 130 -6.74 0.67 0.55
CA SER A 130 -8.08 0.88 -0.03
C SER A 130 -8.54 -0.31 -0.88
N THR A 131 -9.85 -0.50 -0.91
CA THR A 131 -10.54 -1.46 -1.78
C THR A 131 -11.03 -0.84 -3.10
N GLU A 132 -10.79 0.45 -3.33
CA GLU A 132 -11.38 1.24 -4.42
C GLU A 132 -10.31 1.97 -5.27
N LEU A 133 -10.74 2.57 -6.38
CA LEU A 133 -9.89 3.41 -7.22
C LEU A 133 -9.45 4.65 -6.44
N GLN A 134 -8.20 5.07 -6.64
CA GLN A 134 -7.66 6.31 -6.10
C GLN A 134 -7.39 7.22 -7.30
N VAL A 135 -8.20 8.25 -7.51
CA VAL A 135 -8.25 9.03 -8.76
C VAL A 135 -7.98 10.51 -8.59
N GLU A 136 -8.10 11.03 -7.38
CA GLU A 136 -7.45 12.29 -7.07
C GLU A 136 -5.93 12.14 -7.30
N PHE A 137 -5.20 13.25 -7.40
CA PHE A 137 -3.72 13.29 -7.25
C PHE A 137 -2.81 13.12 -8.48
N SER A 138 -3.30 13.01 -9.73
CA SER A 138 -2.38 12.92 -10.89
C SER A 138 -1.46 14.15 -11.02
N GLY A 139 -0.15 13.93 -11.12
CA GLY A 139 0.89 14.94 -11.37
C GLY A 139 1.31 15.76 -10.15
N ARG A 140 0.98 15.35 -8.92
CA ARG A 140 1.29 16.12 -7.70
C ARG A 140 2.46 15.54 -6.92
N VAL A 141 3.22 16.43 -6.28
CA VAL A 141 4.15 16.08 -5.21
C VAL A 141 3.49 16.42 -3.88
N LEU A 142 3.33 15.44 -2.99
CA LEU A 142 2.69 15.66 -1.70
C LEU A 142 3.64 16.38 -0.72
N PRO A 143 3.11 17.16 0.24
CA PRO A 143 3.91 17.73 1.31
C PRO A 143 4.71 16.67 2.08
N TYR A 144 5.85 17.10 2.61
CA TYR A 144 6.75 16.24 3.37
C TYR A 144 6.07 15.58 4.57
N GLY A 145 6.24 14.27 4.72
CA GLY A 145 5.72 13.48 5.83
C GLY A 145 4.20 13.30 5.82
N GLN A 146 3.56 13.52 4.67
CA GLN A 146 2.10 13.45 4.55
C GLN A 146 1.66 12.51 3.44
N LEU A 147 0.49 11.91 3.66
CA LEU A 147 -0.32 11.27 2.63
C LEU A 147 -1.54 12.12 2.36
N ASP A 148 -2.08 11.97 1.16
CA ASP A 148 -3.42 12.46 0.93
C ASP A 148 -4.46 11.56 1.59
N THR A 149 -5.73 11.94 1.48
CA THR A 149 -6.84 11.08 1.87
C THR A 149 -6.92 9.85 0.95
N PHE A 150 -7.71 8.87 1.36
CA PHE A 150 -8.07 7.73 0.54
C PHE A 150 -9.44 7.95 -0.06
N GLU A 151 -9.75 7.17 -1.09
CA GLU A 151 -11.11 7.03 -1.59
C GLU A 151 -11.70 5.67 -1.24
N GLY A 152 -12.99 5.67 -0.89
CA GLY A 152 -13.77 4.46 -0.65
C GLY A 152 -13.47 3.77 0.68
N LEU A 153 -13.76 2.47 0.74
CA LEU A 153 -13.49 1.67 1.94
C LEU A 153 -11.99 1.39 2.09
N VAL A 154 -11.45 1.82 3.22
CA VAL A 154 -10.08 1.57 3.70
C VAL A 154 -10.12 0.61 4.85
N LEU A 155 -9.17 -0.32 4.86
CA LEU A 155 -9.00 -1.36 5.85
C LEU A 155 -7.60 -1.23 6.48
N SER A 156 -7.50 -1.56 7.77
CA SER A 156 -6.24 -1.72 8.50
C SER A 156 -6.15 -3.17 8.98
N TYR A 157 -5.18 -3.91 8.46
CA TYR A 157 -4.87 -5.27 8.90
C TYR A 157 -3.86 -5.20 10.04
N GLY A 158 -4.12 -5.88 11.15
CA GLY A 158 -3.19 -6.00 12.27
C GLY A 158 -2.11 -7.06 12.02
N PRO A 159 -1.09 -7.15 12.90
CA PRO A 159 -0.03 -8.16 12.82
C PRO A 159 -0.50 -9.61 12.81
N SER A 160 -1.73 -9.88 13.27
CA SER A 160 -2.34 -11.22 13.21
C SER A 160 -3.07 -11.49 11.88
N GLY A 161 -3.11 -10.50 10.99
CA GLY A 161 -3.76 -10.51 9.68
C GLY A 161 -5.27 -10.28 9.72
N ASP A 162 -5.83 -10.00 10.88
CA ASP A 162 -7.21 -9.59 11.09
C ASP A 162 -7.42 -8.11 10.72
N ILE A 163 -8.62 -7.75 10.27
CA ILE A 163 -8.99 -6.35 10.07
C ILE A 163 -9.26 -5.75 11.45
N THR A 164 -8.39 -4.84 11.88
CA THR A 164 -8.45 -4.17 13.20
C THR A 164 -9.21 -2.85 13.14
N TRP A 165 -9.32 -2.25 11.96
CA TRP A 165 -10.07 -1.03 11.73
C TRP A 165 -10.51 -0.92 10.28
N SER A 166 -11.63 -0.22 10.05
CA SER A 166 -12.08 0.16 8.72
C SER A 166 -12.76 1.52 8.75
N TYR A 167 -12.71 2.23 7.62
CA TYR A 167 -13.43 3.49 7.43
C TYR A 167 -13.71 3.71 5.95
N ARG A 168 -14.86 4.33 5.66
CA ARG A 168 -15.27 4.66 4.29
C ARG A 168 -15.12 6.17 4.06
N TYR A 169 -14.18 6.53 3.21
CA TYR A 169 -14.05 7.89 2.67
C TYR A 169 -15.05 8.11 1.53
N PRO A 170 -15.38 9.37 1.21
CA PRO A 170 -15.98 9.70 -0.07
C PRO A 170 -15.16 9.09 -1.21
N SER A 171 -15.82 8.69 -2.29
CA SER A 171 -15.13 8.25 -3.51
C SER A 171 -15.70 8.99 -4.70
N THR A 172 -14.85 9.27 -5.66
CA THR A 172 -15.25 9.81 -6.97
C THR A 172 -16.01 8.77 -7.79
N TYR A 173 -15.71 7.48 -7.58
CA TYR A 173 -16.27 6.39 -8.35
C TYR A 173 -16.94 5.36 -7.45
N GLN A 174 -18.22 5.10 -7.67
CA GLN A 174 -18.84 3.90 -7.14
C GLN A 174 -18.70 2.75 -8.12
N ARG A 175 -18.46 1.57 -7.57
CA ARG A 175 -18.45 0.35 -8.35
C ARG A 175 -19.88 -0.09 -8.64
N ASN A 176 -20.12 -0.54 -9.86
CA ASN A 176 -21.42 -1.11 -10.18
C ASN A 176 -21.56 -2.49 -9.50
N PRO A 177 -22.56 -2.69 -8.62
CA PRO A 177 -22.75 -3.97 -7.94
C PRO A 177 -23.14 -5.10 -8.90
N SER A 178 -23.73 -4.82 -10.05
CA SER A 178 -24.11 -5.84 -11.06
C SER A 178 -22.99 -6.15 -12.07
N ASN A 179 -21.95 -5.32 -12.13
CA ASN A 179 -20.77 -5.55 -12.95
C ASN A 179 -19.52 -5.02 -12.25
N LEU A 180 -18.86 -5.91 -11.50
CA LEU A 180 -17.63 -5.62 -10.78
C LEU A 180 -16.48 -5.16 -11.69
N ARG A 181 -16.58 -5.19 -13.02
CA ARG A 181 -15.55 -4.62 -13.90
C ARG A 181 -15.83 -3.18 -14.31
N SER A 182 -16.98 -2.62 -13.95
CA SER A 182 -17.40 -1.27 -14.31
C SER A 182 -17.47 -0.32 -13.11
N TRP A 183 -17.11 0.93 -13.37
CA TRP A 183 -17.12 2.03 -12.42
C TRP A 183 -17.98 3.15 -12.99
N THR A 184 -18.83 3.73 -12.15
CA THR A 184 -19.62 4.91 -12.48
C THR A 184 -19.17 6.04 -11.58
N ARG A 185 -18.92 7.22 -12.17
CA ARG A 185 -18.63 8.41 -11.38
C ARG A 185 -19.84 8.71 -10.49
N ASN A 186 -19.59 8.99 -9.22
CA ASN A 186 -20.64 9.45 -8.32
C ASN A 186 -21.16 10.81 -8.80
N PRO A 187 -22.49 11.05 -8.76
CA PRO A 187 -22.99 12.40 -8.96
C PRO A 187 -22.36 13.30 -7.89
N ASP A 188 -21.79 14.43 -8.33
CA ASP A 188 -21.17 15.43 -7.45
C ASP A 188 -22.21 16.02 -6.47
#